data_AF-A0AAV9TBH8-F1
#
_entry.id   AF-A0AAV9TBH8-F1
#
_cell.length_a   1.000
_cell.length_b   1.000
_cell.length_c   1.000
_cell.angle_alpha   90.00
_cell.angle_beta   90.00
_cell.angle_gamma   90.00
#
_symmetry.space_group_name_H-M   'P 1'
#
loop_
_entity.id
_entity.type
_entity.pdbx_description
1 polymer ?
#
loop_
_entity_poly.entity_id
_entity_poly.type
_entity_poly.pdbx_seq_one_letter_code
_entity_poly.pdbx_strand_id
1 'polypeptide(L)'
;MQFSSFLAVVLAAASPATALGINCQGSIRCGGNGQPGNIRGDEAASLANWISSIDENRWYNNGQQIACTSTNICAFLQNTGGAPGRNIKGLAHFIPEHSCKVCGSVPYFYPGINDVSQGELTFNWVTNTCGKVGLC
;
A
#
# COMPACT_ATOMS: atom_id res chain seq x y z
N MET A 1 25.34 -20.67 -59.53
CA MET A 1 24.12 -20.18 -58.83
C MET A 1 24.51 -20.05 -57.37
N GLN A 2 24.66 -18.83 -56.85
CA GLN A 2 25.24 -18.60 -55.53
C GLN A 2 24.12 -18.20 -54.55
N PHE A 3 24.01 -18.96 -53.47
CA PHE A 3 23.06 -18.79 -52.38
C PHE A 3 23.45 -17.59 -51.52
N SER A 4 22.49 -16.73 -51.19
CA SER A 4 22.62 -15.80 -50.06
C SER A 4 21.28 -15.68 -49.34
N SER A 5 21.08 -16.55 -48.34
CA SER A 5 20.02 -16.39 -47.34
C SER A 5 20.52 -15.42 -46.27
N PHE A 6 19.94 -14.21 -46.24
CA PHE A 6 20.15 -13.26 -45.15
C PHE A 6 19.31 -13.70 -43.94
N LEU A 7 19.97 -14.17 -42.88
CA LEU A 7 19.33 -14.39 -41.58
C LEU A 7 19.19 -13.04 -40.87
N ALA A 8 17.95 -12.56 -40.72
CA ALA A 8 17.63 -11.42 -39.87
C ALA A 8 17.41 -11.92 -38.42
N VAL A 9 18.30 -11.55 -37.50
CA VAL A 9 18.13 -11.83 -36.07
C VAL A 9 17.30 -10.70 -35.47
N VAL A 10 16.09 -11.01 -35.02
CA VAL A 10 15.23 -10.08 -34.27
C VAL A 10 15.59 -10.21 -32.80
N LEU A 11 16.30 -9.23 -32.23
CA LEU A 11 16.48 -9.14 -30.78
C LEU A 11 15.16 -8.65 -30.16
N ALA A 12 14.46 -9.54 -29.47
CA ALA A 12 13.35 -9.15 -28.61
C ALA A 12 13.92 -8.46 -27.35
N ALA A 13 13.71 -7.15 -27.23
CA ALA A 13 14.01 -6.42 -26.01
C ALA A 13 12.97 -6.81 -24.94
N ALA A 14 13.39 -7.56 -23.93
CA ALA A 14 12.59 -7.77 -22.72
C ALA A 14 12.71 -6.51 -21.84
N SER A 15 11.64 -5.72 -21.75
CA SER A 15 11.55 -4.64 -20.77
C SER A 15 11.52 -5.26 -19.37
N PRO A 16 12.40 -4.86 -18.43
CA PRO A 16 12.29 -5.32 -17.06
C PRO A 16 10.95 -4.84 -16.49
N ALA A 17 10.16 -5.76 -15.92
CA ALA A 17 9.01 -5.39 -15.12
C ALA A 17 9.53 -4.60 -13.91
N THR A 18 9.26 -3.29 -13.87
CA THR A 18 9.59 -2.47 -12.70
C THR A 18 8.70 -2.92 -11.55
N ALA A 19 9.31 -3.41 -10.48
CA ALA A 19 8.61 -3.70 -9.23
C ALA A 19 7.85 -2.45 -8.76
N LEU A 20 6.58 -2.60 -8.37
CA LEU A 20 5.78 -1.50 -7.87
C LEU A 20 6.24 -1.16 -6.45
N GLY A 21 6.81 0.02 -6.28
CA GLY A 21 7.26 0.52 -4.98
C GLY A 21 6.17 1.21 -4.16
N ILE A 22 6.58 2.10 -3.26
CA ILE A 22 5.66 3.02 -2.59
C ILE A 22 4.79 3.78 -3.61
N ASN A 23 3.49 3.88 -3.35
CA ASN A 23 2.53 4.40 -4.32
C ASN A 23 1.23 4.87 -3.66
N CYS A 24 0.42 5.62 -4.41
CA CYS A 24 -0.92 6.07 -3.99
C CYS A 24 -2.05 5.31 -4.69
N GLN A 25 -1.81 4.07 -5.12
CA GLN A 25 -2.85 3.23 -5.72
C GLN A 25 -3.81 2.75 -4.63
N GLY A 26 -5.05 2.53 -5.03
CA GLY A 26 -6.11 2.09 -4.14
C GLY A 26 -7.40 1.90 -4.90
N SER A 27 -8.47 1.64 -4.16
CA SER A 27 -9.81 1.55 -4.73
C SER A 27 -10.22 2.88 -5.38
N ILE A 28 -11.07 2.83 -6.42
CA ILE A 28 -11.72 4.03 -6.97
C ILE A 28 -12.48 4.83 -5.89
N ARG A 29 -12.87 4.12 -4.82
CA ARG A 29 -13.50 4.61 -3.61
C ARG A 29 -12.63 5.57 -2.80
N CYS A 30 -11.32 5.60 -3.05
CA CYS A 30 -10.39 6.55 -2.45
C CYS A 30 -10.45 7.96 -3.08
N GLY A 31 -11.03 8.11 -4.27
CA GLY A 31 -11.02 9.37 -5.04
C GLY A 31 -12.20 10.31 -4.80
N GLY A 32 -13.08 10.04 -3.82
CA GLY A 32 -14.23 10.90 -3.48
C GLY A 32 -15.37 10.96 -4.53
N ASN A 33 -15.16 10.45 -5.75
CA ASN A 33 -16.18 10.44 -6.78
C ASN A 33 -17.19 9.28 -6.57
N GLY A 34 -18.25 9.55 -5.82
CA GLY A 34 -19.47 8.73 -5.82
C GLY A 34 -19.73 7.85 -4.60
N GLN A 35 -19.33 8.25 -3.38
CA GLN A 35 -19.67 7.51 -2.17
C GLN A 35 -20.19 8.37 -1.00
N PRO A 36 -21.06 7.79 -0.15
CA PRO A 36 -21.45 8.40 1.12
C PRO A 36 -20.24 8.40 2.08
N GLY A 37 -19.89 9.59 2.55
CA GLY A 37 -18.72 9.85 3.38
C GLY A 37 -17.81 10.87 2.68
N ASN A 38 -17.79 12.11 3.19
CA ASN A 38 -16.93 13.18 2.68
C ASN A 38 -15.46 12.81 2.90
N ILE A 39 -14.84 12.10 1.96
CA ILE A 39 -13.39 11.92 1.93
C ILE A 39 -12.75 13.31 1.87
N ARG A 40 -11.91 13.61 2.85
CA ARG A 40 -11.36 14.96 3.05
C ARG A 40 -10.00 15.14 2.40
N GLY A 41 -9.31 14.03 2.07
CA GLY A 41 -7.97 14.07 1.52
C GLY A 41 -6.87 14.12 2.60
N ASP A 42 -7.19 13.76 3.85
CA ASP A 42 -6.27 13.69 4.98
C ASP A 42 -6.31 12.34 5.71
N GLU A 43 -6.99 11.34 5.15
CA GLU A 43 -7.17 10.03 5.74
C GLU A 43 -5.83 9.31 5.94
N ALA A 44 -4.92 9.40 4.98
CA ALA A 44 -3.60 8.78 5.10
C ALA A 44 -2.80 9.37 6.27
N ALA A 45 -2.86 10.70 6.46
CA ALA A 45 -2.22 11.37 7.58
C ALA A 45 -2.87 10.96 8.92
N SER A 46 -4.19 10.86 8.96
CA SER A 46 -4.93 10.42 10.15
C SER A 46 -4.58 8.98 10.55
N LEU A 47 -4.52 8.06 9.58
CA LEU A 47 -4.14 6.67 9.80
C LEU A 47 -2.70 6.58 10.31
N ALA A 48 -1.74 7.26 9.67
CA ALA A 48 -0.35 7.27 10.11
C ALA A 48 -0.21 7.83 11.54
N ASN A 49 -0.96 8.90 11.86
CA ASN A 49 -0.95 9.48 13.20
C ASN A 49 -1.47 8.50 14.27
N TRP A 50 -2.57 7.79 14.03
CA TRP A 50 -3.04 6.78 14.96
C TRP A 50 -2.05 5.61 15.09
N ILE A 51 -1.52 5.13 13.97
CA ILE A 51 -0.54 4.04 13.93
C ILE A 51 0.74 4.39 14.70
N SER A 52 1.11 5.66 14.79
CA SER A 52 2.25 6.11 15.60
C SER A 52 2.13 5.71 17.09
N SER A 53 0.90 5.43 17.56
CA SER A 53 0.58 5.12 18.95
C SER A 53 0.26 3.64 19.21
N ILE A 54 0.45 2.73 18.25
CA ILE A 54 0.22 1.29 18.48
C ILE A 54 1.28 0.68 19.40
N ASP A 55 0.92 -0.43 20.06
CA ASP A 55 1.86 -1.27 20.79
C ASP A 55 2.86 -1.91 19.81
N GLU A 56 4.14 -1.58 19.99
CA GLU A 56 5.25 -2.05 19.17
C GLU A 56 5.46 -3.57 19.21
N ASN A 57 4.97 -4.24 20.26
CA ASN A 57 5.16 -5.67 20.48
C ASN A 57 3.93 -6.50 20.08
N ARG A 58 2.78 -5.86 19.78
CA ARG A 58 1.59 -6.56 19.29
C ARG A 58 1.84 -7.09 17.88
N TRP A 59 1.50 -8.35 17.65
CA TRP A 59 1.47 -8.93 16.30
C TRP A 59 0.17 -8.57 15.59
N TYR A 60 0.28 -8.17 14.33
CA TYR A 60 -0.84 -7.92 13.44
C TYR A 60 -0.77 -8.88 12.26
N ASN A 61 -1.85 -9.62 12.01
CA ASN A 61 -1.91 -10.58 10.92
C ASN A 61 -2.08 -9.88 9.56
N ASN A 62 -1.72 -10.59 8.49
CA ASN A 62 -2.05 -10.17 7.13
C ASN A 62 -3.57 -9.99 6.97
N GLY A 63 -3.99 -8.87 6.38
CA GLY A 63 -5.39 -8.48 6.20
C GLY A 63 -6.10 -7.99 7.47
N GLN A 64 -5.46 -8.06 8.65
CA GLN A 64 -6.02 -7.49 9.86
C GLN A 64 -6.02 -5.96 9.78
N GLN A 65 -7.17 -5.35 10.03
CA GLN A 65 -7.28 -3.89 10.13
C GLN A 65 -6.59 -3.40 11.41
N ILE A 66 -5.72 -2.41 11.24
CA ILE A 66 -4.88 -1.80 12.28
C ILE A 66 -5.51 -0.51 12.78
N ALA A 67 -6.04 0.29 11.85
CA ALA A 67 -6.77 1.52 12.13
C ALA A 67 -7.74 1.81 10.99
N CYS A 68 -8.84 2.51 11.27
CA CYS A 68 -9.85 2.86 10.27
C CYS A 68 -10.38 4.29 10.45
N THR A 69 -10.67 4.97 9.35
CA THR A 69 -11.34 6.27 9.33
C THR A 69 -12.87 6.10 9.35
N SER A 70 -13.59 7.21 9.51
CA SER A 70 -15.06 7.24 9.35
C SER A 70 -15.53 7.07 7.90
N THR A 71 -14.62 7.12 6.93
CA THR A 71 -14.88 7.00 5.48
C THR A 71 -14.49 5.62 4.93
N ASN A 72 -14.40 4.63 5.82
CA ASN A 72 -14.03 3.25 5.50
C ASN A 72 -12.64 3.08 4.87
N ILE A 73 -11.73 4.03 5.07
CA ILE A 73 -10.32 3.84 4.73
C ILE A 73 -9.63 3.20 5.92
N CYS A 74 -9.03 2.04 5.72
CA CYS A 74 -8.36 1.31 6.77
C CYS A 74 -6.91 1.00 6.39
N ALA A 75 -6.08 0.91 7.42
CA ALA A 75 -4.72 0.41 7.33
C ALA A 75 -4.68 -1.09 7.62
N PHE A 76 -3.99 -1.87 6.79
CA PHE A 76 -3.79 -3.30 6.98
C PHE A 76 -2.57 -3.79 6.20
N LEU A 77 -2.01 -4.93 6.61
CA LEU A 77 -0.92 -5.58 5.88
C LEU A 77 -1.45 -6.43 4.72
N GLN A 78 -0.70 -6.48 3.62
CA GLN A 78 -0.96 -7.39 2.49
C GLN A 78 0.34 -8.05 2.03
N ASN A 79 0.23 -9.21 1.39
CA ASN A 79 1.37 -9.99 0.90
C ASN A 79 2.43 -10.28 1.99
N THR A 80 2.00 -10.36 3.26
CA THR A 80 2.89 -10.64 4.40
C THR A 80 2.44 -11.88 5.16
N GLY A 81 3.30 -12.38 6.06
CA GLY A 81 2.91 -13.30 7.13
C GLY A 81 2.30 -12.61 8.36
N GLY A 82 2.07 -11.29 8.30
CA GLY A 82 1.88 -10.43 9.47
C GLY A 82 3.18 -9.73 9.89
N ALA A 83 3.08 -8.86 10.90
CA ALA A 83 4.22 -8.12 11.42
C ALA A 83 4.01 -7.65 12.87
N PRO A 84 5.10 -7.40 13.62
CA PRO A 84 5.00 -6.71 14.89
C PRO A 84 4.71 -5.21 14.67
N GLY A 85 4.04 -4.59 15.64
CA GLY A 85 3.64 -3.18 15.60
C GLY A 85 4.81 -2.22 15.33
N ARG A 86 6.02 -2.52 15.83
CA ARG A 86 7.22 -1.70 15.55
C ARG A 86 7.51 -1.53 14.05
N ASN A 87 7.31 -2.56 13.24
CA ASN A 87 7.56 -2.49 11.80
C ASN A 87 6.48 -1.64 11.12
N ILE A 88 5.21 -1.87 11.46
CA ILE A 88 4.07 -1.11 10.95
C ILE A 88 4.22 0.38 11.27
N LYS A 89 4.55 0.69 12.53
CA LYS A 89 4.81 2.05 13.01
C LYS A 89 5.95 2.73 12.26
N GLY A 90 7.03 1.99 12.00
CA GLY A 90 8.16 2.44 11.21
C GLY A 90 7.86 2.67 9.72
N LEU A 91 6.72 2.18 9.21
CA LEU A 91 6.37 2.29 7.79
C LEU A 91 5.28 3.32 7.51
N ALA A 92 4.29 3.44 8.38
CA ALA A 92 3.04 4.17 8.11
C ALA A 92 3.22 5.63 7.69
N HIS A 93 4.26 6.31 8.18
CA HIS A 93 4.54 7.71 7.86
C HIS A 93 4.94 7.93 6.39
N PHE A 94 5.53 6.93 5.74
CA PHE A 94 5.98 7.07 4.35
C PHE A 94 4.84 7.30 3.37
N ILE A 95 3.64 6.75 3.61
CA ILE A 95 2.49 6.90 2.71
C ILE A 95 2.07 8.37 2.55
N PRO A 96 1.74 9.12 3.63
CA PRO A 96 1.43 10.55 3.51
C PRO A 96 2.65 11.39 3.11
N GLU A 97 3.87 11.02 3.48
CA GLU A 97 5.10 11.71 3.02
C GLU A 97 5.34 11.54 1.52
N HIS A 98 4.88 10.42 0.94
CA HIS A 98 4.80 10.22 -0.51
C HIS A 98 3.64 10.97 -1.17
N SER A 99 3.06 11.97 -0.49
CA SER A 99 1.95 12.80 -0.96
C SER A 99 0.63 12.06 -1.19
N CYS A 100 0.50 10.82 -0.74
CA CYS A 100 -0.77 10.11 -0.79
C CYS A 100 -1.73 10.70 0.24
N LYS A 101 -2.86 11.21 -0.25
CA LYS A 101 -3.85 11.92 0.58
C LYS A 101 -4.82 10.99 1.29
N VAL A 102 -5.22 9.92 0.62
CA VAL A 102 -6.29 9.03 1.09
C VAL A 102 -5.79 7.60 1.21
N CYS A 103 -5.38 7.03 0.07
CA CYS A 103 -4.97 5.64 -0.06
C CYS A 103 -3.58 5.53 -0.65
N GLY A 104 -2.93 4.40 -0.38
CA GLY A 104 -1.61 4.09 -0.88
C GLY A 104 -1.01 2.91 -0.14
N SER A 105 0.16 2.49 -0.60
CA SER A 105 0.92 1.39 -0.02
C SER A 105 2.38 1.75 0.10
N VAL A 106 3.03 1.24 1.14
CA VAL A 106 4.49 1.24 1.29
C VAL A 106 4.99 -0.21 1.39
N PRO A 107 6.05 -0.60 0.65
CA PRO A 107 6.65 -1.92 0.78
C PRO A 107 7.11 -2.21 2.20
N TYR A 108 6.92 -3.44 2.65
CA TYR A 108 7.19 -3.84 4.03
C TYR A 108 8.68 -3.71 4.42
N PHE A 109 9.57 -3.93 3.46
CA PHE A 109 11.02 -3.83 3.66
C PHE A 109 11.58 -2.46 3.21
N TYR A 110 10.73 -1.44 3.02
CA TYR A 110 11.16 -0.10 2.63
C TYR A 110 12.01 0.56 3.75
N PRO A 111 13.07 1.33 3.41
CA PRO A 111 13.57 1.64 2.06
C PRO A 111 14.52 0.60 1.46
N GLY A 112 14.77 -0.52 2.14
CA GLY A 112 15.70 -1.56 1.68
C GLY A 112 15.25 -2.28 0.41
N ILE A 113 13.97 -2.67 0.34
CA ILE A 113 13.34 -3.25 -0.86
C ILE A 113 12.12 -2.40 -1.22
N ASN A 114 12.06 -1.95 -2.48
CA ASN A 114 10.99 -1.11 -2.99
C ASN A 114 10.03 -1.92 -3.89
N ASP A 115 9.41 -2.96 -3.34
CA ASP A 115 8.51 -3.87 -4.06
C ASP A 115 7.37 -4.34 -3.15
N VAL A 116 6.14 -3.91 -3.43
CA VAL A 116 4.95 -4.27 -2.64
C VAL A 116 4.54 -5.74 -2.80
N SER A 117 5.00 -6.42 -3.85
CA SER A 117 4.72 -7.86 -4.03
C SER A 117 5.41 -8.72 -2.98
N GLN A 118 6.43 -8.19 -2.30
CA GLN A 118 7.15 -8.85 -1.20
C GLN A 118 6.57 -8.51 0.19
N GLY A 119 5.42 -7.83 0.23
CA GLY A 119 4.77 -7.38 1.45
C GLY A 119 4.57 -5.88 1.46
N GLU A 120 3.46 -5.43 2.02
CA GLU A 120 3.12 -4.01 2.08
C GLU A 120 2.25 -3.68 3.30
N LEU A 121 2.41 -2.46 3.80
CA LEU A 121 1.40 -1.79 4.59
C LEU A 121 0.55 -0.95 3.63
N THR A 122 -0.76 -1.18 3.64
CA THR A 122 -1.70 -0.57 2.71
C THR A 122 -2.76 0.23 3.47
N PHE A 123 -3.03 1.44 2.99
CA PHE A 123 -4.19 2.25 3.33
C PHE A 123 -5.17 2.18 2.16
N ASN A 124 -6.34 1.59 2.36
CA ASN A 124 -7.33 1.44 1.28
C ASN A 124 -8.76 1.39 1.82
N TRP A 125 -9.71 1.61 0.93
CA TRP A 125 -11.12 1.45 1.23
C TRP A 125 -11.49 -0.02 1.50
N VAL A 126 -12.32 -0.25 2.52
CA VAL A 126 -12.88 -1.56 2.86
C VAL A 126 -14.41 -1.50 2.98
N THR A 127 -15.09 -2.63 2.76
CA THR A 127 -16.55 -2.70 2.91
C THR A 127 -16.99 -2.57 4.37
N ASN A 128 -16.27 -3.25 5.27
CA ASN A 128 -16.56 -3.27 6.70
C ASN A 128 -15.31 -2.85 7.47
N THR A 129 -15.43 -1.85 8.33
CA THR A 129 -14.35 -1.41 9.22
C THR A 129 -14.35 -2.26 10.51
N CYS A 130 -13.35 -2.06 11.36
CA CYS A 130 -13.24 -2.70 12.67
C CYS A 130 -14.26 -2.16 13.71
N GLY A 131 -15.32 -1.49 13.25
CA GLY A 131 -16.43 -1.02 14.07
C GLY A 131 -16.22 0.32 14.78
N LYS A 132 -15.06 0.98 14.58
CA LYS A 132 -14.75 2.27 15.19
C LYS A 132 -13.77 3.09 14.35
N VAL A 133 -13.71 4.39 14.62
CA VAL A 133 -12.71 5.32 14.08
C VAL A 133 -11.47 5.28 14.96
N GLY A 134 -10.28 5.28 14.35
CA GLY A 134 -9.01 5.19 15.06
C GLY A 134 -8.45 3.77 15.08
N LEU A 135 -7.67 3.46 16.11
CA LEU A 135 -6.98 2.18 16.27
C LEU A 135 -7.94 1.02 16.49
N CYS A 136 -7.72 -0.07 15.77
CA CYS A 136 -8.21 -1.42 16.03
C CYS A 136 -7.17 -2.22 16.88
#